data_AF-A0A0M9DY04-F1
#
_entry.id   AF-A0A0M9DY04-F1
#
_cell.length_a   1.000
_cell.length_b   1.000
_cell.length_c   1.000
_cell.angle_alpha   90.00
_cell.angle_beta   90.00
_cell.angle_gamma   90.00
#
_symmetry.space_group_name_H-M   'P 1'
#
loop_
_entity.id
_entity.type
_entity.pdbx_description
1 polymer ?
#
loop_
_entity_poly.entity_id
_entity_poly.type
_entity_poly.pdbx_seq_one_letter_code
_entity_poly.pdbx_strand_id
1 'polypeptide(L)'
;MEPVKPEILQIMCRCCGKIFYMCRACYRGHVYCSTKCRIAGYLQKHREAQKRYRGKEKGRLKHRELEKERRNKFKGKGNKITEKIVNCMSSVIQSMFESIFKVKKIGEDKTEKCQNCGKLGIVVTEFKER
;
A
#
# COMPACT_ATOMS: atom_id res chain seq x y z
N MET A 1 7.84 -38.98 -11.14
CA MET A 1 8.02 -38.06 -9.98
C MET A 1 6.94 -37.02 -10.06
N GLU A 2 5.97 -37.05 -9.14
CA GLU A 2 4.95 -36.00 -9.09
C GLU A 2 5.62 -34.66 -8.71
N PRO A 3 5.29 -33.55 -9.38
CA PRO A 3 5.87 -32.25 -9.07
C PRO A 3 5.41 -31.82 -7.67
N VAL A 4 6.36 -31.72 -6.73
CA VAL A 4 6.11 -31.21 -5.38
C VAL A 4 5.53 -29.80 -5.51
N LYS A 5 4.27 -29.63 -5.11
CA LYS A 5 3.60 -28.32 -5.13
C LYS A 5 4.34 -27.36 -4.18
N PRO A 6 4.73 -26.15 -4.62
CA PRO A 6 5.43 -25.20 -3.76
C PRO A 6 4.52 -24.69 -2.64
N GLU A 7 5.11 -24.35 -1.49
CA GLU A 7 4.43 -23.59 -0.44
C GLU A 7 4.17 -22.15 -0.88
N ILE A 8 2.96 -21.65 -0.65
CA ILE A 8 2.50 -20.31 -0.99
C ILE A 8 2.10 -19.58 0.30
N LEU A 9 2.82 -18.53 0.65
CA LEU A 9 2.55 -17.72 1.81
C LEU A 9 1.39 -16.75 1.56
N GLN A 10 0.45 -16.71 2.49
CA GLN A 10 -0.60 -15.70 2.57
C GLN A 10 -0.10 -14.45 3.31
N ILE A 11 -0.19 -13.27 2.67
CA ILE A 11 0.32 -12.02 3.21
C ILE A 11 -0.76 -10.95 3.14
N MET A 12 -0.97 -10.21 4.23
CA MET A 12 -1.85 -9.05 4.26
C MET A 12 -1.08 -7.78 3.87
N CYS A 13 -1.60 -7.02 2.90
CA CYS A 13 -1.00 -5.76 2.48
C CYS A 13 -1.12 -4.69 3.57
N ARG A 14 0.01 -4.12 4.03
CA ARG A 14 0.02 -3.06 5.06
C ARG A 14 -0.55 -1.70 4.61
N CYS A 15 -0.84 -1.54 3.32
CA CYS A 15 -1.41 -0.30 2.80
C CYS A 15 -2.93 -0.39 2.61
N CYS A 16 -3.43 -1.48 2.01
CA CYS A 16 -4.85 -1.59 1.64
C CYS A 16 -5.58 -2.76 2.30
N GLY A 17 -4.91 -3.54 3.17
CA GLY A 17 -5.50 -4.70 3.84
C GLY A 17 -5.75 -5.92 2.94
N LYS A 18 -5.58 -5.79 1.61
CA LYS A 18 -5.79 -6.90 0.68
C LYS A 18 -4.81 -8.05 0.93
N ILE A 19 -5.35 -9.26 0.95
CA ILE A 19 -4.58 -10.50 1.02
C ILE A 19 -3.96 -10.79 -0.35
N PHE A 20 -2.69 -11.17 -0.36
CA PHE A 20 -1.96 -11.62 -1.54
C PHE A 20 -1.07 -12.81 -1.23
N TYR A 21 -0.66 -13.52 -2.28
CA TYR A 21 -0.02 -14.82 -2.17
C TYR A 21 1.36 -14.84 -2.84
N MET A 22 2.37 -15.37 -2.14
CA MET A 22 3.73 -15.46 -2.66
C MET A 22 4.38 -16.81 -2.35
N CYS A 23 5.02 -17.42 -3.35
CA CYS A 23 5.83 -18.61 -3.11
C CYS A 23 7.12 -18.26 -2.36
N ARG A 24 7.71 -19.25 -1.69
CA ARG A 24 8.97 -19.09 -0.95
C ARG A 24 10.09 -18.45 -1.77
N ALA A 25 10.25 -18.86 -3.03
CA ALA A 25 11.28 -18.32 -3.90
C ALA A 25 11.07 -16.83 -4.27
N CYS A 26 9.83 -16.36 -4.31
CA CYS A 26 9.50 -14.96 -4.60
C CYS A 26 9.39 -14.11 -3.33
N TYR A 27 9.22 -14.72 -2.16
CA TYR A 27 9.09 -14.00 -0.91
C TYR A 27 10.46 -13.47 -0.45
N ARG A 28 10.60 -12.13 -0.45
CA ARG A 28 11.79 -11.40 0.00
C ARG A 28 11.44 -10.39 1.09
N GLY A 29 10.53 -10.76 1.99
CA GLY A 29 9.98 -9.83 2.99
C GLY A 29 8.91 -8.88 2.43
N HIS A 30 8.13 -9.35 1.44
CA HIS A 30 7.06 -8.53 0.86
C HIS A 30 5.95 -8.27 1.89
N VAL A 31 5.54 -7.00 1.99
CA VAL A 31 4.45 -6.55 2.88
C VAL A 31 3.39 -5.70 2.15
N TYR A 32 3.58 -5.49 0.85
CA TYR A 32 2.68 -4.72 0.00
C TYR A 32 2.31 -5.54 -1.23
N CYS A 33 1.04 -5.55 -1.62
CA CYS A 33 0.54 -6.32 -2.76
C CYS A 33 0.93 -5.73 -4.12
N SER A 34 1.42 -4.49 -4.16
CA SER A 34 1.78 -3.81 -5.41
C SER A 34 2.73 -2.64 -5.17
N THR A 35 3.41 -2.21 -6.24
CA THR A 35 4.24 -1.00 -6.23
C THR A 35 3.42 0.24 -5.85
N LYS A 36 2.15 0.33 -6.26
CA LYS A 36 1.25 1.43 -5.87
C LYS A 36 1.06 1.49 -4.35
N CYS A 37 0.78 0.35 -3.72
CA CYS A 37 0.65 0.25 -2.26
C CYS A 37 1.97 0.54 -1.54
N ARG A 38 3.11 0.14 -2.11
CA ARG A 38 4.44 0.47 -1.58
C ARG A 38 4.69 1.98 -1.58
N ILE A 39 4.39 2.65 -2.69
CA ILE A 39 4.54 4.10 -2.83
C ILE A 39 3.60 4.83 -1.86
N ALA A 40 2.33 4.42 -1.79
CA ALA A 40 1.36 5.01 -0.87
C ALA A 40 1.80 4.86 0.60
N GLY A 41 2.24 3.67 1.01
CA GLY A 41 2.77 3.43 2.35
C GLY A 41 4.01 4.27 2.68
N TYR A 42 4.92 4.45 1.72
CA TYR A 42 6.06 5.36 1.87
C TYR A 42 5.62 6.82 2.07
N LEU A 43 4.69 7.29 1.24
CA LEU A 43 4.17 8.66 1.33
C LEU A 43 3.47 8.92 2.67
N GLN A 44 2.73 7.94 3.20
CA GLN A 44 2.10 8.06 4.51
C GLN A 44 3.15 8.21 5.63
N LYS A 45 4.15 7.31 5.69
CA LYS A 45 5.24 7.42 6.68
C LYS A 45 5.98 8.75 6.56
N HIS A 46 6.22 9.20 5.33
CA HIS A 46 6.86 10.48 5.08
C HIS A 46 6.01 11.66 5.58
N ARG A 47 4.69 11.66 5.34
CA ARG A 47 3.77 12.68 5.86
C ARG A 47 3.77 12.71 7.39
N GLU A 48 3.79 11.56 8.05
CA GLU A 48 3.87 11.45 9.51
C GLU A 48 5.20 11.98 10.05
N ALA A 49 6.31 11.67 9.38
CA ALA A 49 7.61 12.24 9.71
C ALA A 49 7.63 13.77 9.53
N GLN A 50 7.07 14.28 8.44
CA GLN A 50 6.94 15.72 8.20
C GLN A 50 6.02 16.40 9.22
N LYS A 51 4.93 15.76 9.64
CA LYS A 51 4.04 16.26 10.69
C LYS A 51 4.80 16.43 12.01
N ARG A 52 5.57 15.41 12.40
CA ARG A 52 6.44 15.48 13.60
C ARG A 52 7.51 16.56 13.47
N TYR A 53 8.17 16.66 12.31
CA TYR A 53 9.18 17.68 12.06
C TYR A 53 8.62 19.11 12.18
N ARG A 54 7.43 19.36 11.63
CA ARG A 54 6.75 20.67 11.71
C ARG A 54 6.43 21.12 13.14
N GLY A 55 6.28 20.18 14.08
CA GLY A 55 6.12 20.49 15.50
C GLY A 55 7.41 20.99 16.17
N LYS A 56 8.59 20.70 15.60
CA LYS A 56 9.89 21.16 16.13
C LYS A 56 10.15 22.61 15.74
N GLU A 57 10.91 23.33 16.54
CA GLU A 57 11.30 24.72 16.28
C GLU A 57 11.93 24.93 14.90
N LYS A 58 12.96 24.13 14.56
CA LYS A 58 13.59 24.15 13.22
C LYS A 58 12.58 23.91 12.09
N GLY A 59 11.57 23.07 12.33
CA GLY A 59 10.50 22.81 11.35
C GLY A 59 9.54 23.98 11.19
N ARG A 60 9.19 24.67 12.29
CA ARG A 60 8.34 25.87 12.27
C ARG A 60 9.01 27.03 11.53
N LEU A 61 10.31 27.25 11.77
CA LEU A 61 11.09 28.30 11.09
C LEU A 61 11.15 28.05 9.59
N LYS A 62 11.51 26.83 9.18
CA LYS A 62 11.51 26.42 7.76
C LYS A 62 10.12 26.55 7.12
N HIS A 63 9.06 26.22 7.84
CA HIS A 63 7.69 26.41 7.35
C HIS A 63 7.35 27.89 7.12
N ARG A 64 7.75 28.77 8.05
CA ARG A 64 7.54 30.22 7.92
C ARG A 64 8.24 30.79 6.68
N GLU A 65 9.48 30.36 6.43
CA GLU A 65 10.26 30.75 5.24
C GLU A 65 9.57 30.30 3.94
N LEU A 66 9.17 29.02 3.85
CA LEU A 66 8.49 28.48 2.68
C LEU A 66 7.15 29.19 2.38
N GLU A 67 6.38 29.55 3.41
CA GLU A 67 5.14 30.32 3.24
C GLU A 67 5.41 31.77 2.80
N LYS A 68 6.51 32.38 3.25
CA LYS A 68 6.96 33.68 2.75
C LYS A 68 7.33 33.59 1.27
N GLU A 69 8.09 32.58 0.87
CA GLU A 69 8.45 32.33 -0.53
C GLU A 69 7.23 32.08 -1.42
N ARG A 70 6.27 31.25 -0.97
CA ARG A 70 5.02 30.99 -1.69
C ARG A 70 4.26 32.28 -1.94
N ARG A 71 4.02 33.07 -0.88
CA ARG A 71 3.35 34.37 -1.02
C ARG A 71 4.07 35.28 -1.99
N ASN A 72 5.41 35.34 -1.94
CA ASN A 72 6.19 36.13 -2.89
C ASN A 72 6.09 35.61 -4.33
N LYS A 73 6.02 34.29 -4.55
CA LYS A 73 5.83 33.69 -5.89
C LYS A 73 4.43 33.91 -6.47
N PHE A 74 3.40 34.04 -5.64
CA PHE A 74 2.00 34.18 -6.08
C PHE A 74 1.48 35.62 -6.10
N LYS A 75 2.28 36.62 -5.70
CA LYS A 75 1.94 38.06 -5.75
C LYS A 75 1.66 38.64 -7.15
N GLY A 76 1.65 37.83 -8.21
CA GLY A 76 1.36 38.28 -9.58
C GLY A 76 0.74 37.22 -10.51
N LYS A 77 0.23 36.10 -9.98
CA LYS A 77 -0.41 35.05 -10.80
C LYS A 77 -1.80 34.75 -10.25
N GLY A 78 -2.82 35.23 -10.96
CA GLY A 78 -4.23 35.03 -10.63
C GLY A 78 -4.58 33.55 -10.41
N ASN A 79 -5.53 33.33 -9.50
CA ASN A 79 -5.98 32.03 -9.02
C ASN A 79 -6.35 31.09 -10.18
N LYS A 80 -5.51 30.11 -10.48
CA LYS A 80 -5.98 28.89 -11.17
C LYS A 80 -6.44 27.93 -10.08
N ILE A 81 -7.75 27.97 -9.80
CA ILE A 81 -8.43 26.89 -9.08
C ILE A 81 -8.09 25.60 -9.83
N THR A 82 -7.31 24.73 -9.22
CA THR A 82 -7.06 23.40 -9.78
C THR A 82 -8.26 22.53 -9.43
N GLU A 83 -9.15 22.27 -10.40
CA GLU A 83 -10.29 21.34 -10.35
C GLU A 83 -9.90 19.86 -10.07
N LYS A 84 -8.70 19.57 -9.53
CA LYS A 84 -8.15 18.22 -9.45
C LYS A 84 -8.48 17.45 -8.15
N ILE A 85 -9.39 17.95 -7.31
CA ILE A 85 -9.64 17.34 -5.98
C ILE A 85 -10.96 16.55 -5.89
N VAL A 86 -11.86 16.61 -6.88
CA VAL A 86 -13.19 15.97 -6.74
C VAL A 86 -13.26 14.54 -7.31
N ASN A 87 -12.37 14.14 -8.23
CA ASN A 87 -12.52 12.86 -8.96
C ASN A 87 -11.81 11.63 -8.36
N CYS A 88 -11.31 11.67 -7.12
CA CYS A 88 -10.58 10.53 -6.53
C CYS A 88 -11.29 9.86 -5.33
N MET A 89 -12.51 10.28 -4.98
CA MET A 89 -13.20 9.79 -3.78
C MET A 89 -14.44 8.91 -4.05
N SER A 90 -15.02 8.88 -5.26
CA SER A 90 -16.19 8.01 -5.53
C SER A 90 -15.80 6.55 -5.84
N SER A 91 -14.66 6.32 -6.49
CA SER A 91 -14.22 4.97 -6.90
C SER A 91 -13.68 4.11 -5.74
N VAL A 92 -13.27 4.75 -4.64
CA VAL A 92 -12.71 4.04 -3.47
C VAL A 92 -13.83 3.43 -2.61
N ILE A 93 -14.95 4.13 -2.45
CA ILE A 93 -16.07 3.69 -1.58
C ILE A 93 -16.83 2.51 -2.22
N GLN A 94 -17.00 2.51 -3.55
CA GLN A 94 -17.63 1.39 -4.26
C GLN A 94 -16.83 0.08 -4.15
N SER A 95 -15.49 0.16 -4.14
CA SER A 95 -14.63 -1.03 -4.02
C SER A 95 -14.58 -1.63 -2.60
N MET A 96 -14.95 -0.83 -1.58
CA MET A 96 -14.95 -1.26 -0.17
C MET A 96 -16.21 -2.06 0.19
N PHE A 97 -17.36 -1.81 -0.46
CA PHE A 97 -18.60 -2.54 -0.15
C PHE A 97 -18.65 -3.96 -0.74
N GLU A 98 -18.05 -4.20 -1.92
CA GLU A 98 -18.05 -5.56 -2.52
C GLU A 98 -17.12 -6.56 -1.81
N SER A 99 -16.15 -6.06 -1.03
CA SER A 99 -15.16 -6.90 -0.34
C SER A 99 -15.65 -7.42 1.02
N ILE A 100 -16.69 -6.82 1.59
CA ILE A 100 -17.22 -7.17 2.93
C ILE A 100 -18.07 -8.46 2.88
N PHE A 101 -18.64 -8.84 1.73
CA PHE A 101 -19.54 -10.01 1.61
C PHE A 101 -18.89 -11.33 1.14
N LYS A 102 -17.56 -11.39 0.97
CA LYS A 102 -16.86 -12.63 0.56
C LYS A 102 -15.97 -13.19 1.67
N VAL A 103 -16.52 -13.31 2.88
CA VAL A 103 -15.98 -14.21 3.90
C VAL A 103 -16.34 -15.64 3.48
N LYS A 104 -15.57 -16.21 2.55
CA LYS A 104 -15.62 -17.66 2.30
C LYS A 104 -14.89 -18.36 3.43
N LYS A 105 -15.62 -19.28 4.08
CA LYS A 105 -15.10 -20.22 5.10
C LYS A 105 -13.79 -20.85 4.61
N ILE A 106 -12.82 -20.85 5.51
CA ILE A 106 -11.57 -21.61 5.41
C ILE A 106 -11.98 -23.07 5.56
N GLY A 107 -12.07 -23.76 4.42
CA GLY A 107 -12.02 -25.22 4.33
C GLY A 107 -10.62 -25.58 3.83
N GLU A 108 -10.09 -26.65 4.40
CA GLU A 108 -8.72 -27.17 4.23
C GLU A 108 -8.38 -27.44 2.75
N ASP A 109 -7.08 -27.38 2.43
CA ASP A 109 -6.47 -27.57 1.10
C ASP A 109 -6.73 -26.51 0.02
N LYS A 110 -6.69 -25.23 0.40
CA LYS A 110 -6.72 -24.14 -0.58
C LYS A 110 -5.41 -24.03 -1.35
N THR A 111 -5.47 -24.22 -2.67
CA THR A 111 -4.37 -23.89 -3.58
C THR A 111 -4.52 -22.50 -4.18
N GLU A 112 -3.46 -21.70 -4.17
CA GLU A 112 -3.45 -20.34 -4.73
C GLU A 112 -2.22 -20.13 -5.63
N LYS A 113 -2.27 -19.11 -6.48
CA LYS A 113 -1.15 -18.75 -7.36
C LYS A 113 -0.27 -17.65 -6.77
N CYS A 114 1.03 -17.81 -6.91
CA CYS A 114 1.98 -16.73 -6.61
C CYS A 114 1.73 -15.55 -7.54
N GLN A 115 1.52 -14.36 -6.97
CA GLN A 115 1.30 -13.15 -7.76
C GLN A 115 2.51 -12.68 -8.58
N ASN A 116 3.73 -13.11 -8.22
CA ASN A 116 4.95 -12.71 -8.91
C ASN A 116 5.35 -13.67 -10.05
N CYS A 117 5.30 -14.98 -9.81
CA CYS A 117 5.75 -15.99 -10.79
C CYS A 117 4.64 -16.88 -11.35
N GLY A 118 3.40 -16.75 -10.88
CA GLY A 118 2.25 -17.52 -11.37
C GLY A 118 2.16 -18.98 -10.89
N LYS A 119 3.19 -19.52 -10.21
CA LYS A 119 3.18 -20.91 -9.71
C LYS A 119 2.00 -21.16 -8.76
N LEU A 120 1.28 -22.27 -8.98
CA LEU A 120 0.23 -22.77 -8.11
C LEU A 120 0.82 -23.60 -6.98
N GLY A 121 0.29 -23.46 -5.77
CA GLY A 121 0.79 -24.20 -4.62
C GLY A 121 -0.14 -24.15 -3.41
N ILE A 122 0.24 -24.86 -2.36
CA ILE A 122 -0.56 -25.00 -1.13
C ILE A 122 -0.39 -23.74 -0.29
N VAL A 123 -1.51 -23.13 0.14
CA VAL A 123 -1.46 -21.94 0.99
C VAL A 123 -1.01 -22.33 2.39
N VAL A 124 0.01 -21.63 2.88
CA VAL A 124 0.52 -21.73 4.24
C VAL A 124 0.54 -20.35 4.89
N THR A 125 0.35 -20.31 6.21
CA THR A 125 0.50 -19.07 7.00
C THR A 125 1.96 -18.75 7.31
N GLU A 126 2.81 -19.78 7.35
CA GLU A 126 4.25 -19.69 7.61
C GLU A 126 4.97 -20.75 6.77
N PHE A 127 6.20 -20.47 6.34
CA PHE A 127 7.02 -21.46 5.64
C PHE A 127 7.62 -22.43 6.65
N LYS A 128 7.56 -23.75 6.40
CA LYS A 128 8.23 -24.72 7.30
C LYS A 128 9.74 -24.51 7.29
N GLU A 129 10.36 -24.53 8.45
CA GLU A 129 11.83 -24.53 8.55
C GLU A 129 12.37 -25.79 7.86
N ARG A 130 13.55 -25.67 7.24
CA ARG A 130 14.19 -26.78 6.52
C ARG A 130 14.99 -27.64 7.48
#